data_AF-A0A0G4NA11-F1
#
_entry.id   AF-A0A0G4NA11-F1
#
_cell.length_a   1.000
_cell.length_b   1.000
_cell.length_c   1.000
_cell.angle_alpha   90.00
_cell.angle_beta   90.00
_cell.angle_gamma   90.00
#
_symmetry.space_group_name_H-M   'P 1'
#
loop_
_entity.id
_entity.type
_entity.pdbx_description
1 polymer ?
#
loop_
_entity_poly.entity_id
_entity_poly.type
_entity_poly.pdbx_seq_one_letter_code
_entity_poly.pdbx_strand_id
1 'polypeptide(L)'
;EGLHYNYRACTLDHMSLKLLRVSCSRRLTPKAARSSALLWTCRFSLSGSQTASNFHPTTPRYCSSASTSLSASKMAAPFSAAAAHADYKLPSFTQKVVDVMRKHFPEELAERSWDNVGLLLGNLETGGSETKSASPVVLVTNDLTYAVAKEAIAKKASVIVAYHPIIFSGLKSITSKDAQQATLILLASHGIAVYSPHTALDTAPNGINAWLADAATGSAKGTRAAARLTANPPEGFTGAGAGLVVTFDEPQTAGHIASSLAAATGHKHLTVATPDRSATWRERPVKSVA
;
A
#
# COMPACT_ATOMS: atom_id res chain seq x y z
N GLU A 1 -12.49 6.64 -37.82
CA GLU A 1 -12.45 8.05 -37.38
C GLU A 1 -11.36 8.18 -36.32
N GLY A 2 -10.34 8.99 -36.59
CA GLY A 2 -9.13 9.06 -35.78
C GLY A 2 -9.14 10.22 -34.79
N LEU A 3 -8.18 10.19 -33.87
CA LEU A 3 -7.50 11.37 -33.37
C LEU A 3 -6.01 11.07 -33.33
N HIS A 4 -5.27 11.80 -34.16
CA HIS A 4 -3.81 11.82 -34.24
C HIS A 4 -3.24 12.67 -33.10
N TYR A 5 -2.13 12.22 -32.52
CA TYR A 5 -1.15 13.11 -31.91
C TYR A 5 0.21 12.88 -32.58
N ASN A 6 0.73 13.92 -33.22
CA ASN A 6 2.06 13.97 -33.80
C ASN A 6 3.05 14.45 -32.73
N TYR A 7 4.05 13.63 -32.39
CA TYR A 7 5.34 14.13 -31.95
C TYR A 7 6.44 13.39 -32.71
N ARG A 8 7.24 14.17 -33.46
CA ARG A 8 8.50 13.75 -34.07
C ARG A 8 9.59 13.80 -33.00
N ALA A 9 10.34 12.70 -32.86
CA ALA A 9 11.75 12.75 -32.47
C ALA A 9 12.49 11.67 -33.26
N CYS A 10 13.41 12.10 -34.12
CA CYS A 10 14.30 11.23 -34.89
C CYS A 10 15.51 10.81 -34.03
N THR A 11 15.68 9.49 -33.96
CA THR A 11 16.88 8.63 -33.97
C THR A 11 18.28 9.18 -33.65
N LEU A 12 19.01 8.38 -32.85
CA LEU A 12 20.40 7.92 -33.07
C LEU A 12 20.64 6.74 -32.10
N ASP A 13 21.49 5.75 -32.34
CA ASP A 13 21.70 4.82 -33.44
C ASP A 13 22.37 3.58 -32.80
N HIS A 14 22.37 2.46 -33.51
CA HIS A 14 23.24 1.29 -33.40
C HIS A 14 23.15 0.27 -32.23
N MET A 15 22.72 -0.93 -32.67
CA MET A 15 23.41 -2.23 -32.57
C MET A 15 22.96 -3.27 -31.52
N SER A 16 22.29 -4.29 -32.09
CA SER A 16 22.50 -5.72 -31.89
C SER A 16 21.74 -6.42 -30.75
N LEU A 17 20.62 -7.04 -31.15
CA LEU A 17 20.10 -8.23 -30.48
C LEU A 17 21.17 -9.34 -30.46
N LYS A 18 21.44 -9.89 -29.28
CA LYS A 18 21.95 -11.25 -29.15
C LYS A 18 20.91 -12.11 -28.44
N LEU A 19 20.41 -13.12 -29.15
CA LEU A 19 19.68 -14.23 -28.56
C LEU A 19 20.55 -14.88 -27.48
N LEU A 20 20.07 -14.90 -26.23
CA LEU A 20 20.62 -15.78 -25.21
C LEU A 20 19.98 -17.17 -25.37
N ARG A 21 20.70 -18.11 -25.99
CA ARG A 21 20.36 -19.54 -25.92
C ARG A 21 20.83 -20.07 -24.57
N VAL A 22 19.89 -20.41 -23.69
CA VAL A 22 20.18 -21.18 -22.48
C VAL A 22 20.08 -22.65 -22.83
N SER A 23 21.18 -23.39 -22.75
CA SER A 23 21.17 -24.85 -22.80
C SER A 23 21.55 -25.38 -21.42
N CYS A 24 20.63 -26.08 -20.77
CA CYS A 24 20.82 -26.66 -19.45
C CYS A 24 21.06 -28.17 -19.63
N SER A 25 22.27 -28.66 -19.36
CA SER A 25 22.54 -30.11 -19.31
C SER A 25 22.56 -30.60 -17.87
N ARG A 26 21.70 -31.57 -17.55
CA ARG A 26 21.74 -32.36 -16.31
C ARG A 26 23.03 -33.18 -16.28
N ARG A 27 23.84 -33.06 -15.23
CA ARG A 27 24.84 -34.08 -14.89
C ARG A 27 24.42 -34.70 -13.56
N LEU A 28 23.91 -35.93 -13.64
CA LEU A 28 23.62 -36.77 -12.48
C LEU A 28 24.92 -37.46 -12.06
N THR A 29 25.33 -37.28 -10.81
CA THR A 29 26.35 -38.15 -10.17
C THR A 29 25.68 -38.96 -9.06
N PRO A 30 25.89 -40.28 -9.01
CA PRO A 30 25.26 -41.13 -8.02
C PRO A 30 26.02 -41.09 -6.69
N LYS A 31 25.29 -41.27 -5.59
CA LYS A 31 25.72 -41.50 -4.20
C LYS A 31 26.28 -40.30 -3.43
N ALA A 32 25.40 -39.62 -2.69
CA ALA A 32 25.32 -39.73 -1.23
C ALA A 32 24.34 -38.68 -0.69
N ALA A 33 23.40 -39.15 0.11
CA ALA A 33 22.31 -38.37 0.67
C ALA A 33 22.78 -37.50 1.86
N ARG A 34 22.03 -36.40 2.09
CA ARG A 34 21.94 -35.57 3.31
C ARG A 34 22.94 -34.40 3.46
N SER A 35 22.64 -33.29 2.79
CA SER A 35 22.60 -31.93 3.38
C SER A 35 22.11 -30.91 2.34
N SER A 36 21.00 -30.25 2.64
CA SER A 36 20.36 -29.26 1.76
C SER A 36 20.97 -27.87 1.99
N ALA A 37 22.18 -27.66 1.48
CA ALA A 37 22.75 -26.34 1.27
C ALA A 37 23.29 -26.29 -0.16
N LEU A 38 22.40 -25.99 -1.11
CA LEU A 38 22.78 -25.74 -2.50
C LEU A 38 23.31 -24.30 -2.59
N LEU A 39 24.62 -24.14 -2.41
CA LEU A 39 25.32 -22.94 -2.87
C LEU A 39 25.28 -22.89 -4.39
N TRP A 40 24.36 -22.10 -4.95
CA TRP A 40 24.43 -21.70 -6.34
C TRP A 40 25.54 -20.65 -6.49
N THR A 41 26.71 -21.10 -6.94
CA THR A 41 27.72 -20.18 -7.47
C THR A 41 27.49 -20.04 -8.97
N CYS A 42 26.82 -18.97 -9.38
CA CYS A 42 26.81 -18.58 -10.79
C CYS A 42 28.15 -17.91 -11.09
N ARG A 43 29.06 -18.63 -11.76
CA ARG A 43 30.22 -18.00 -12.41
C ARG A 43 29.75 -17.34 -13.70
N PHE A 44 29.80 -16.01 -13.73
CA PHE A 44 29.80 -15.25 -14.97
C PHE A 44 31.19 -15.34 -15.58
N SER A 45 31.31 -15.91 -16.78
CA SER A 45 32.55 -15.86 -17.56
C SER A 45 32.38 -14.84 -18.67
N LEU A 46 33.05 -13.69 -18.54
CA LEU A 46 33.30 -12.78 -19.65
C LEU A 46 34.47 -13.36 -20.45
N SER A 47 34.24 -13.73 -21.70
CA SER A 47 35.32 -14.08 -22.63
C SER A 47 36.06 -12.81 -23.04
N GLY A 48 37.16 -12.52 -22.36
CA GLY A 48 38.16 -11.54 -22.75
C GLY A 48 39.54 -12.17 -22.59
N SER A 49 40.26 -12.34 -23.69
CA SER A 49 41.61 -12.88 -23.75
C SER A 49 42.59 -11.94 -23.03
N GLN A 50 43.41 -12.48 -22.13
CA GLN A 50 44.79 -12.04 -21.93
C GLN A 50 45.61 -13.07 -21.14
N THR A 51 46.90 -12.96 -21.35
CA THR A 51 48.01 -13.93 -21.27
C THR A 51 48.40 -14.44 -19.87
N ALA A 52 49.09 -15.58 -19.90
CA ALA A 52 49.59 -16.40 -18.81
C ALA A 52 50.58 -15.73 -17.83
N SER A 53 50.59 -16.24 -16.60
CA SER A 53 51.81 -16.37 -15.79
C SER A 53 51.72 -17.59 -14.86
N ASN A 54 52.79 -18.38 -14.87
CA ASN A 54 53.00 -19.67 -14.20
C ASN A 54 52.86 -19.62 -12.68
N PHE A 55 52.23 -20.64 -12.09
CA PHE A 55 52.53 -21.09 -10.71
C PHE A 55 52.41 -22.62 -10.62
N HIS A 56 53.45 -23.26 -10.09
CA HIS A 56 53.58 -24.71 -9.92
C HIS A 56 52.69 -25.27 -8.80
N PRO A 57 52.27 -26.55 -8.89
CA PRO A 57 51.45 -27.19 -7.87
C PRO A 57 52.31 -27.73 -6.72
N THR A 58 52.16 -27.19 -5.52
CA THR A 58 52.62 -27.84 -4.28
C THR A 58 51.52 -28.74 -3.72
N THR A 59 51.89 -30.02 -3.57
CA THR A 59 51.23 -31.15 -2.88
C THR A 59 50.19 -30.80 -1.79
N PRO A 60 49.05 -31.53 -1.71
CA PRO A 60 48.11 -31.37 -0.62
C PRO A 60 48.66 -32.00 0.67
N ARG A 61 48.80 -31.19 1.74
CA ARG A 61 49.00 -31.71 3.09
C ARG A 61 47.70 -32.36 3.56
N TYR A 62 47.79 -33.64 3.89
CA TYR A 62 46.81 -34.35 4.71
C TYR A 62 46.67 -33.62 6.06
N CYS A 63 45.53 -32.99 6.31
CA CYS A 63 45.12 -32.62 7.66
C CYS A 63 44.49 -33.85 8.32
N SER A 64 45.14 -34.28 9.41
CA SER A 64 44.72 -35.35 10.30
C SER A 64 43.26 -35.21 10.73
N SER A 65 42.54 -36.33 10.68
CA SER A 65 41.20 -36.51 11.23
C SER A 65 41.19 -36.25 12.73
N ALA A 66 40.73 -35.07 13.14
CA ALA A 66 40.21 -34.85 14.49
C ALA A 66 38.73 -35.26 14.49
N SER A 67 38.45 -36.45 15.03
CA SER A 67 37.10 -36.93 15.29
C SER A 67 36.52 -36.20 16.51
N THR A 68 36.04 -34.98 16.32
CA THR A 68 35.12 -34.36 17.27
C THR A 68 33.71 -34.86 16.97
N SER A 69 33.22 -35.74 17.84
CA SER A 69 31.81 -36.10 17.98
C SER A 69 31.00 -34.81 18.23
N LEU A 70 30.45 -34.25 17.16
CA LEU A 70 29.41 -33.24 17.25
C LEU A 70 28.10 -33.98 17.52
N SER A 71 27.76 -34.08 18.82
CA SER A 71 26.41 -34.41 19.26
C SER A 71 25.42 -33.56 18.46
N ALA A 72 24.44 -34.22 17.85
CA ALA A 72 23.36 -33.61 17.07
C ALA A 72 22.48 -32.74 17.98
N SER A 73 22.97 -31.58 18.36
CA SER A 73 22.22 -30.56 19.07
C SER A 73 21.45 -29.75 18.04
N LYS A 74 20.16 -30.09 17.90
CA LYS A 74 19.07 -29.25 17.39
C LYS A 74 19.51 -28.08 16.49
N MET A 75 19.75 -28.34 15.21
CA MET A 75 19.63 -27.31 14.18
C MET A 75 18.15 -27.02 13.90
N ALA A 76 17.53 -26.30 14.82
CA ALA A 76 16.31 -25.56 14.61
C ALA A 76 16.41 -24.30 15.47
N ALA A 77 17.41 -23.46 15.17
CA ALA A 77 17.31 -22.08 15.59
C ALA A 77 16.04 -21.53 14.92
N PRO A 78 15.09 -20.96 15.68
CA PRO A 78 13.96 -20.28 15.06
C PRO A 78 14.55 -19.23 14.12
N PHE A 79 14.06 -19.18 12.87
CA PHE A 79 14.29 -18.01 12.02
C PHE A 79 13.95 -16.80 12.89
N SER A 80 14.97 -16.02 13.28
CA SER A 80 14.79 -14.92 14.22
C SER A 80 13.96 -13.86 13.50
N ALA A 81 12.63 -13.96 13.59
CA ALA A 81 11.70 -12.97 13.09
C ALA A 81 12.02 -11.58 13.69
N ALA A 82 12.66 -11.55 14.85
CA ALA A 82 13.15 -10.35 15.51
C ALA A 82 14.33 -9.66 14.79
N ALA A 83 15.21 -10.40 14.11
CA ALA A 83 16.42 -9.81 13.52
C ALA A 83 16.10 -8.85 12.36
N ALA A 84 15.18 -9.22 11.47
CA ALA A 84 14.81 -8.36 10.34
C ALA A 84 14.02 -7.10 10.77
N HIS A 85 13.23 -7.19 11.85
CA HIS A 85 12.50 -6.06 12.39
C HIS A 85 13.42 -5.06 13.10
N ALA A 86 14.47 -5.53 13.79
CA ALA A 86 15.37 -4.66 14.55
C ALA A 86 16.15 -3.67 13.66
N ASP A 87 16.49 -4.09 12.44
CA ASP A 87 17.21 -3.26 11.46
C ASP A 87 16.26 -2.44 10.56
N TYR A 88 14.96 -2.75 10.57
CA TYR A 88 13.96 -2.01 9.80
C TYR A 88 13.65 -0.67 10.48
N LYS A 89 14.22 0.41 9.94
CA LYS A 89 13.89 1.77 10.37
C LYS A 89 13.05 2.47 9.32
N LEU A 90 11.80 2.78 9.69
CA LEU A 90 10.91 3.57 8.85
C LEU A 90 11.50 4.99 8.69
N PRO A 91 11.50 5.57 7.47
CA PRO A 91 11.90 6.94 7.26
C PRO A 91 11.14 7.91 8.17
N SER A 92 11.85 8.92 8.68
CA SER A 92 11.28 9.89 9.62
C SER A 92 10.03 10.61 9.07
N PHE A 93 10.00 10.88 7.76
CA PHE A 93 8.84 11.48 7.11
C PHE A 93 7.63 10.52 7.08
N THR A 94 7.84 9.27 6.69
CA THR A 94 6.77 8.26 6.69
C THR A 94 6.22 8.06 8.10
N GLN A 95 7.09 8.01 9.12
CA GLN A 95 6.66 7.93 10.51
C GLN A 95 5.77 9.11 10.92
N LYS A 96 6.16 10.35 10.57
CA LYS A 96 5.32 11.54 10.84
C LYS A 96 3.95 11.45 10.18
N VAL A 97 3.87 10.96 8.94
CA VAL A 97 2.58 10.76 8.25
C VAL A 97 1.73 9.75 9.01
N VAL A 98 2.30 8.60 9.39
CA VAL A 98 1.61 7.57 10.19
C VAL A 98 1.12 8.13 11.52
N ASP A 99 1.96 8.88 12.23
CA ASP A 99 1.61 9.46 13.53
C ASP A 99 0.47 10.48 13.42
N VAL A 100 0.49 11.33 12.38
CA VAL A 100 -0.60 12.28 12.10
C VAL A 100 -1.89 11.54 11.77
N MET A 101 -1.82 10.51 10.94
CA MET A 101 -3.00 9.70 10.61
C MET A 101 -3.59 9.05 11.85
N ARG A 102 -2.77 8.40 12.69
CA ARG A 102 -3.23 7.78 13.94
C ARG A 102 -3.76 8.78 14.97
N LYS A 103 -3.19 9.99 15.00
CA LYS A 103 -3.68 11.06 15.88
C LYS A 103 -5.10 11.49 15.53
N HIS A 104 -5.44 11.57 14.24
CA HIS A 104 -6.76 12.03 13.79
C HIS A 104 -7.76 10.89 13.57
N PHE A 105 -7.27 9.73 13.14
CA PHE A 105 -8.03 8.55 12.74
C PHE A 105 -7.37 7.31 13.35
N PRO A 106 -7.41 7.13 14.68
CA PRO A 106 -6.77 6.00 15.35
C PRO A 106 -7.29 4.67 14.80
N GLU A 107 -6.37 3.76 14.51
CA GLU A 107 -6.65 2.46 13.88
C GLU A 107 -7.62 1.60 14.73
N GLU A 108 -7.70 1.86 16.03
CA GLU A 108 -8.63 1.23 16.96
C GLU A 108 -10.11 1.53 16.66
N LEU A 109 -10.40 2.60 15.92
CA LEU A 109 -11.75 2.93 15.46
C LEU A 109 -12.17 2.11 14.23
N ALA A 110 -11.25 1.44 13.56
CA ALA A 110 -11.59 0.60 12.42
C ALA A 110 -12.41 -0.63 12.84
N GLU A 111 -13.19 -1.16 11.90
CA GLU A 111 -13.96 -2.39 12.10
C GLU A 111 -13.03 -3.62 12.11
N ARG A 112 -12.67 -4.03 13.33
CA ARG A 112 -11.63 -5.05 13.59
C ARG A 112 -11.96 -6.43 13.03
N SER A 113 -13.23 -6.73 12.76
CA SER A 113 -13.64 -8.05 12.31
C SER A 113 -13.22 -8.36 10.87
N TRP A 114 -13.01 -7.34 10.03
CA TRP A 114 -12.72 -7.54 8.61
C TRP A 114 -11.80 -6.50 7.97
N ASP A 115 -11.61 -5.33 8.58
CA ASP A 115 -10.86 -4.26 7.93
C ASP A 115 -9.33 -4.43 8.08
N ASN A 116 -8.58 -3.84 7.14
CA ASN A 116 -7.12 -3.82 7.17
C ASN A 116 -6.60 -2.39 7.00
N VAL A 117 -6.46 -1.69 8.14
CA VAL A 117 -6.00 -0.30 8.20
C VAL A 117 -4.54 -0.18 8.61
N GLY A 118 -3.99 1.02 8.48
CA GLY A 118 -2.64 1.36 8.93
C GLY A 118 -1.62 1.39 7.80
N LEU A 119 -0.34 1.19 8.15
CA LEU A 119 0.77 1.14 7.20
C LEU A 119 0.83 -0.23 6.52
N LEU A 120 0.28 -0.34 5.30
CA LEU A 120 0.17 -1.61 4.57
C LEU A 120 1.38 -1.92 3.69
N LEU A 121 2.09 -0.89 3.24
CA LEU A 121 3.38 -1.02 2.57
C LEU A 121 4.36 -0.02 3.17
N GLY A 122 5.44 -0.53 3.77
CA GLY A 122 6.51 0.30 4.31
C GLY A 122 7.55 0.71 3.25
N ASN A 123 8.41 1.66 3.61
CA ASN A 123 9.59 2.03 2.83
C ASN A 123 10.83 2.10 3.73
N LEU A 124 12.01 2.11 3.10
CA LEU A 124 13.30 2.11 3.78
C LEU A 124 14.04 3.44 3.56
N GLU A 125 14.80 3.87 4.57
CA GLU A 125 15.83 4.89 4.39
C GLU A 125 16.92 4.32 3.45
N THR A 126 16.92 4.71 2.18
CA THR A 126 18.03 4.37 1.29
C THR A 126 19.19 5.32 1.60
N GLY A 127 20.19 4.81 2.32
CA GLY A 127 21.38 5.55 2.78
C GLY A 127 22.31 6.08 1.68
N GLY A 128 21.88 6.15 0.42
CA GLY A 128 22.71 6.55 -0.72
C GLY A 128 21.97 7.25 -1.87
N SER A 129 20.73 7.72 -1.68
CA SER A 129 20.04 8.45 -2.76
C SER A 129 20.35 9.94 -2.68
N GLU A 130 21.34 10.37 -3.47
CA GLU A 130 21.67 11.77 -3.81
C GLU A 130 20.52 12.54 -4.50
N THR A 131 19.32 11.94 -4.58
CA THR A 131 18.12 12.49 -5.20
C THR A 131 16.94 12.52 -4.23
N LYS A 132 17.16 12.74 -2.92
CA LYS A 132 16.06 13.15 -2.04
C LYS A 132 15.54 14.49 -2.57
N SER A 133 14.34 14.46 -3.16
CA SER A 133 13.59 15.66 -3.53
C SER A 133 13.63 16.64 -2.35
N ALA A 134 13.85 17.93 -2.62
CA ALA A 134 14.02 18.96 -1.58
C ALA A 134 12.82 19.03 -0.60
N SER A 135 11.67 18.44 -0.96
CA SER A 135 10.55 18.23 -0.06
C SER A 135 9.89 16.88 -0.31
N PRO A 136 9.64 16.07 0.74
CA PRO A 136 8.89 14.83 0.61
C PRO A 136 7.41 15.11 0.30
N VAL A 137 6.79 14.25 -0.50
CA VAL A 137 5.43 14.42 -1.02
C VAL A 137 4.51 13.32 -0.50
N VAL A 138 3.30 13.68 -0.05
CA VAL A 138 2.21 12.74 0.23
C VAL A 138 1.20 12.82 -0.91
N LEU A 139 0.90 11.69 -1.54
CA LEU A 139 -0.22 11.58 -2.48
C LEU A 139 -1.43 11.03 -1.73
N VAL A 140 -2.58 11.69 -1.84
CA VAL A 140 -3.84 11.23 -1.25
C VAL A 140 -4.76 10.75 -2.38
N THR A 141 -5.36 9.57 -2.21
CA THR A 141 -6.27 8.99 -3.21
C THR A 141 -7.41 8.21 -2.55
N ASN A 142 -8.52 8.02 -3.25
CA ASN A 142 -9.54 7.06 -2.84
C ASN A 142 -9.07 5.63 -3.11
N ASP A 143 -8.72 5.36 -4.38
CA ASP A 143 -8.30 4.06 -4.87
C ASP A 143 -6.85 4.08 -5.35
N LEU A 144 -6.05 3.12 -4.88
CA LEU A 144 -4.68 2.94 -5.36
C LEU A 144 -4.66 2.01 -6.58
N THR A 145 -4.95 2.57 -7.75
CA THR A 145 -4.82 1.87 -9.03
C THR A 145 -3.39 1.89 -9.55
N TYR A 146 -3.08 1.03 -10.53
CA TYR A 146 -1.77 1.05 -11.21
C TYR A 146 -1.44 2.41 -11.86
N ALA A 147 -2.46 3.12 -12.38
CA ALA A 147 -2.26 4.45 -12.94
C ALA A 147 -1.87 5.48 -11.86
N VAL A 148 -2.53 5.43 -10.70
CA VAL A 148 -2.20 6.28 -9.53
C VAL A 148 -0.80 5.97 -9.00
N ALA A 149 -0.39 4.69 -8.99
CA ALA A 149 0.98 4.33 -8.63
C ALA A 149 2.03 4.94 -9.57
N LYS A 150 1.78 4.93 -10.89
CA LYS A 150 2.65 5.61 -11.86
C LYS A 150 2.68 7.13 -11.64
N GLU A 151 1.54 7.74 -11.32
CA GLU A 151 1.47 9.16 -10.96
C GLU A 151 2.30 9.46 -9.70
N ALA A 152 2.17 8.64 -8.65
CA ALA A 152 2.93 8.79 -7.41
C ALA A 152 4.45 8.75 -7.68
N ILE A 153 4.90 7.85 -8.54
CA ILE A 153 6.31 7.76 -8.97
C ILE A 153 6.74 9.00 -9.75
N ALA A 154 5.94 9.44 -10.72
CA ALA A 154 6.22 10.64 -11.50
C ALA A 154 6.33 11.89 -10.61
N LYS A 155 5.51 11.97 -9.56
CA LYS A 155 5.53 13.04 -8.54
C LYS A 155 6.57 12.83 -7.44
N LYS A 156 7.33 11.73 -7.47
CA LYS A 156 8.32 11.36 -6.44
C LYS A 156 7.71 11.34 -5.02
N ALA A 157 6.49 10.81 -4.91
CA ALA A 157 5.79 10.66 -3.63
C ALA A 157 6.60 9.77 -2.68
N SER A 158 6.66 10.15 -1.41
CA SER A 158 7.26 9.34 -0.34
C SER A 158 6.23 8.41 0.30
N VAL A 159 4.99 8.88 0.39
CA VAL A 159 3.87 8.15 1.01
C VAL A 159 2.62 8.36 0.17
N ILE A 160 1.84 7.30 0.01
CA ILE A 160 0.47 7.33 -0.49
C ILE A 160 -0.46 7.10 0.70
N VAL A 161 -1.45 7.97 0.88
CA VAL A 161 -2.58 7.74 1.78
C VAL A 161 -3.78 7.38 0.90
N ALA A 162 -4.15 6.10 0.88
CA ALA A 162 -5.28 5.59 0.09
C ALA A 162 -6.46 5.30 1.01
N TYR A 163 -7.67 5.74 0.67
CA TYR A 163 -8.86 5.42 1.47
C TYR A 163 -9.11 3.91 1.50
N HIS A 164 -9.15 3.27 0.33
CA HIS A 164 -9.31 1.82 0.25
C HIS A 164 -7.96 1.11 0.43
N PRO A 165 -7.90 0.08 1.29
CA PRO A 165 -6.66 -0.63 1.55
C PRO A 165 -6.28 -1.47 0.34
N ILE A 166 -5.10 -1.20 -0.24
CA ILE A 166 -4.58 -2.00 -1.36
C ILE A 166 -4.35 -3.46 -0.96
N ILE A 167 -4.11 -3.76 0.32
CA ILE A 167 -4.10 -5.12 0.86
C ILE A 167 -5.37 -5.26 1.71
N PHE A 168 -6.49 -5.65 1.11
CA PHE A 168 -7.73 -5.88 1.89
C PHE A 168 -7.73 -7.26 2.56
N SER A 169 -7.20 -8.27 1.88
CA SER A 169 -7.05 -9.63 2.40
C SER A 169 -5.58 -10.06 2.38
N GLY A 170 -5.22 -11.00 3.25
CA GLY A 170 -3.85 -11.51 3.35
C GLY A 170 -3.34 -12.08 2.02
N LEU A 171 -2.21 -11.55 1.54
CA LEU A 171 -1.56 -12.01 0.32
C LEU A 171 -0.81 -13.32 0.55
N LYS A 172 -1.09 -14.33 -0.28
CA LYS A 172 -0.35 -15.61 -0.26
C LYS A 172 0.97 -15.56 -1.03
N SER A 173 1.11 -14.57 -1.91
CA SER A 173 2.32 -14.33 -2.71
C SER A 173 2.38 -12.86 -3.13
N ILE A 174 3.56 -12.38 -3.53
CA ILE A 174 3.74 -11.06 -4.14
C ILE A 174 4.51 -11.28 -5.45
N THR A 175 3.82 -11.18 -6.58
CA THR A 175 4.33 -11.44 -7.93
C THR A 175 3.78 -10.43 -8.93
N SER A 176 4.25 -10.44 -10.18
CA SER A 176 3.71 -9.58 -11.24
C SER A 176 2.50 -10.16 -11.96
N LYS A 177 1.83 -11.18 -11.40
CA LYS A 177 0.74 -11.91 -12.07
C LYS A 177 -0.62 -11.25 -11.95
N ASP A 178 -0.80 -10.37 -10.97
CA ASP A 178 -2.02 -9.59 -10.76
C ASP A 178 -1.68 -8.12 -10.55
N ALA A 179 -2.65 -7.25 -10.85
CA ALA A 179 -2.45 -5.81 -10.83
C ALA A 179 -2.14 -5.27 -9.42
N GLN A 180 -2.73 -5.85 -8.37
CA GLN A 180 -2.52 -5.44 -6.99
C GLN A 180 -1.07 -5.72 -6.55
N GLN A 181 -0.59 -6.95 -6.72
CA GLN A 181 0.77 -7.35 -6.38
C GLN A 181 1.81 -6.65 -7.27
N ALA A 182 1.54 -6.51 -8.58
CA ALA A 182 2.42 -5.75 -9.48
C ALA A 182 2.54 -4.28 -9.05
N THR A 183 1.46 -3.67 -8.58
CA THR A 183 1.46 -2.31 -8.02
C THR A 183 2.29 -2.23 -6.74
N LEU A 184 2.13 -3.20 -5.82
CA LEU A 184 2.91 -3.27 -4.59
C LEU A 184 4.41 -3.43 -4.87
N ILE A 185 4.80 -4.32 -5.79
CA ILE A 185 6.20 -4.49 -6.22
C ILE A 185 6.76 -3.18 -6.78
N LEU A 186 5.97 -2.51 -7.62
CA LEU A 186 6.38 -1.26 -8.26
C LEU A 186 6.59 -0.14 -7.23
N LEU A 187 5.68 0.02 -6.27
CA LEU A 187 5.80 1.04 -5.21
C LEU A 187 6.96 0.73 -4.26
N ALA A 188 7.11 -0.54 -3.88
CA ALA A 188 8.22 -1.00 -3.03
C ALA A 188 9.58 -0.74 -3.68
N SER A 189 9.72 -1.00 -4.99
CA SER A 189 10.98 -0.76 -5.72
C SER A 189 11.33 0.73 -5.86
N HIS A 190 10.36 1.63 -5.69
CA HIS A 190 10.55 3.08 -5.69
C HIS A 190 10.57 3.68 -4.28
N GLY A 191 10.51 2.86 -3.22
CA GLY A 191 10.55 3.33 -1.83
C GLY A 191 9.33 4.17 -1.43
N ILE A 192 8.15 3.88 -2.01
CA ILE A 192 6.91 4.60 -1.72
C ILE A 192 6.08 3.78 -0.74
N ALA A 193 5.80 4.37 0.43
CA ALA A 193 4.94 3.74 1.44
C ALA A 193 3.45 3.91 1.11
N VAL A 194 2.60 3.02 1.64
CA VAL A 194 1.14 3.10 1.52
C VAL A 194 0.50 2.96 2.89
N TYR A 195 -0.27 3.95 3.28
CA TYR A 195 -1.10 3.98 4.48
C TYR A 195 -2.58 4.00 4.10
N SER A 196 -3.43 3.29 4.85
CA SER A 196 -4.88 3.25 4.63
C SER A 196 -5.66 3.44 5.93
N PRO A 197 -6.43 4.54 6.10
CA PRO A 197 -7.25 4.72 7.28
C PRO A 197 -8.62 4.03 7.20
N HIS A 198 -9.15 3.83 5.98
CA HIS A 198 -10.44 3.17 5.69
C HIS A 198 -11.52 3.41 6.75
N THR A 199 -12.04 2.38 7.43
CA THR A 199 -13.15 2.56 8.38
C THR A 199 -12.80 3.33 9.65
N ALA A 200 -11.51 3.49 10.00
CA ALA A 200 -11.12 4.41 11.07
C ALA A 200 -11.43 5.87 10.68
N LEU A 201 -11.26 6.23 9.41
CA LEU A 201 -11.68 7.53 8.89
C LEU A 201 -13.22 7.67 8.87
N ASP A 202 -13.95 6.60 8.56
CA ASP A 202 -15.42 6.63 8.57
C ASP A 202 -15.99 6.84 9.97
N THR A 203 -15.35 6.23 10.96
CA THR A 203 -15.82 6.17 12.34
C THR A 203 -15.43 7.40 13.16
N ALA A 204 -14.37 8.11 12.74
CA ALA A 204 -13.87 9.26 13.44
C ALA A 204 -14.90 10.43 13.47
N PRO A 205 -15.07 11.14 14.61
CA PRO A 205 -16.03 12.25 14.72
C PRO A 205 -15.79 13.42 13.76
N ASN A 206 -14.57 13.58 13.27
CA ASN A 206 -14.14 14.58 12.29
C ASN A 206 -13.76 13.94 10.94
N GLY A 207 -14.26 12.73 10.69
CA GLY A 207 -13.96 11.92 9.51
C GLY A 207 -14.87 12.20 8.31
N ILE A 208 -14.92 11.26 7.36
CA ILE A 208 -15.66 11.46 6.10
C ILE A 208 -17.18 11.58 6.32
N ASN A 209 -17.74 10.85 7.29
CA ASN A 209 -19.16 10.94 7.61
C ASN A 209 -19.55 12.29 8.21
N ALA A 210 -18.64 12.95 8.94
CA ALA A 210 -18.84 14.31 9.42
C ALA A 210 -18.89 15.31 8.26
N TRP A 211 -17.96 15.18 7.30
CA TRP A 211 -17.95 15.99 6.08
C TRP A 211 -19.20 15.74 5.21
N LEU A 212 -19.64 14.49 5.06
CA LEU A 212 -20.86 14.15 4.33
C LEU A 212 -22.11 14.72 5.02
N ALA A 213 -22.15 14.73 6.35
CA ALA A 213 -23.20 15.37 7.10
C ALA A 213 -23.21 16.89 6.90
N ASP A 214 -22.03 17.55 6.89
CA ASP A 214 -21.92 18.97 6.52
C ASP A 214 -22.48 19.20 5.10
N ALA A 215 -22.09 18.36 4.14
CA ALA A 215 -22.57 18.43 2.76
C ALA A 215 -24.10 18.26 2.64
N ALA A 216 -24.69 17.31 3.37
CA ALA A 216 -26.13 17.06 3.35
C ALA A 216 -26.95 18.13 4.08
N THR A 217 -26.38 18.76 5.10
CA THR A 217 -27.08 19.76 5.94
C THR A 217 -26.96 21.18 5.36
N GLY A 218 -25.87 21.48 4.63
CA GLY A 218 -25.63 22.81 4.10
C GLY A 218 -25.54 23.85 5.22
N SER A 219 -26.41 24.87 5.18
CA SER A 219 -26.50 25.89 6.25
C SER A 219 -27.51 25.54 7.36
N ALA A 220 -28.21 24.41 7.27
CA ALA A 220 -29.21 24.01 8.26
C ALA A 220 -28.53 23.60 9.58
N LYS A 221 -29.16 23.98 10.70
CA LYS A 221 -28.68 23.65 12.05
C LYS A 221 -29.32 22.36 12.55
N GLY A 222 -28.57 21.65 13.39
CA GLY A 222 -29.03 20.42 14.01
C GLY A 222 -27.98 19.79 14.92
N THR A 223 -28.40 18.76 15.63
CA THR A 223 -27.53 17.94 16.50
C THR A 223 -27.06 16.70 15.74
N ARG A 224 -25.83 16.26 16.03
CA ARG A 224 -25.19 15.11 15.37
C ARG A 224 -24.92 14.01 16.38
N ALA A 225 -25.14 12.77 15.96
CA ALA A 225 -24.76 11.59 16.72
C ALA A 225 -24.36 10.46 15.76
N ALA A 226 -23.43 9.60 16.18
CA ALA A 226 -23.13 8.41 15.39
C ALA A 226 -24.34 7.48 15.33
N ALA A 227 -24.59 6.87 14.16
CA ALA A 227 -25.71 5.94 13.99
C ALA A 227 -25.48 4.64 14.78
N ARG A 228 -24.24 4.17 14.83
CA ARG A 228 -23.79 3.05 15.67
C ARG A 228 -22.53 3.44 16.43
N LEU A 229 -22.67 3.70 17.72
CA LEU A 229 -21.53 4.06 18.59
C LEU A 229 -20.48 2.94 18.67
N THR A 230 -19.22 3.35 18.66
CA THR A 230 -18.10 2.47 19.02
C THR A 230 -18.15 2.19 20.51
N ALA A 231 -18.14 0.91 20.90
CA ALA A 231 -18.33 0.50 22.29
C ALA A 231 -17.21 0.99 23.22
N ASN A 232 -15.96 0.94 22.76
CA ASN A 232 -14.78 1.32 23.53
C ASN A 232 -13.87 2.22 22.66
N PRO A 233 -14.24 3.49 22.44
CA PRO A 233 -13.42 4.39 21.63
C PRO A 233 -12.12 4.74 22.39
N PRO A 234 -11.02 5.03 21.68
CA PRO A 234 -9.81 5.59 22.28
C PRO A 234 -10.08 6.90 23.04
N GLU A 235 -9.17 7.26 23.94
CA GLU A 235 -9.22 8.53 24.66
C GLU A 235 -9.30 9.72 23.67
N GLY A 236 -10.21 10.64 23.92
CA GLY A 236 -10.46 11.79 23.04
C GLY A 236 -11.42 11.54 21.87
N PHE A 237 -11.93 10.31 21.70
CA PHE A 237 -12.85 9.93 20.62
C PHE A 237 -14.26 9.55 21.11
N THR A 238 -14.70 10.13 22.22
CA THR A 238 -16.06 9.96 22.73
C THR A 238 -17.09 10.36 21.66
N GLY A 239 -18.07 9.49 21.41
CA GLY A 239 -19.09 9.70 20.38
C GLY A 239 -18.71 9.23 18.97
N ALA A 240 -17.51 8.67 18.77
CA ALA A 240 -17.14 8.00 17.54
C ALA A 240 -18.06 6.80 17.25
N GLY A 241 -18.28 6.52 15.97
CA GLY A 241 -19.16 5.43 15.55
C GLY A 241 -19.42 5.43 14.04
N ALA A 242 -19.97 4.33 13.55
CA ALA A 242 -20.29 4.15 12.14
C ALA A 242 -21.55 4.94 11.75
N GLY A 243 -21.46 5.67 10.64
CA GLY A 243 -22.53 6.54 10.13
C GLY A 243 -22.79 7.74 11.03
N LEU A 244 -23.49 8.74 10.51
CA LEU A 244 -23.84 9.93 11.28
C LEU A 244 -25.29 10.32 11.03
N VAL A 245 -26.06 10.45 12.10
CA VAL A 245 -27.42 10.98 12.05
C VAL A 245 -27.38 12.45 12.46
N VAL A 246 -27.94 13.30 11.60
CA VAL A 246 -28.22 14.70 11.93
C VAL A 246 -29.71 14.85 12.18
N THR A 247 -30.07 15.37 13.36
CA THR A 247 -31.44 15.79 13.66
C THR A 247 -31.52 17.30 13.55
N PHE A 248 -32.29 17.80 12.57
CA PHE A 248 -32.42 19.22 12.31
C PHE A 248 -33.22 19.92 13.41
N ASP A 249 -32.84 21.15 13.75
CA ASP A 249 -33.62 22.00 14.66
C ASP A 249 -35.00 22.27 14.05
N GLU A 250 -35.01 22.64 12.77
CA GLU A 250 -36.21 22.81 11.94
C GLU A 250 -36.20 21.83 10.75
N PRO A 251 -37.31 21.13 10.46
CA PRO A 251 -37.37 20.19 9.33
C PRO A 251 -36.90 20.82 8.01
N GLN A 252 -36.08 20.08 7.27
CA GLN A 252 -35.59 20.49 5.95
C GLN A 252 -36.35 19.74 4.85
N THR A 253 -36.44 20.31 3.65
CA THR A 253 -37.05 19.59 2.52
C THR A 253 -36.06 18.56 1.96
N ALA A 254 -36.56 17.39 1.53
CA ALA A 254 -35.70 16.37 0.91
C ALA A 254 -34.95 16.91 -0.33
N GLY A 255 -35.57 17.84 -1.07
CA GLY A 255 -34.96 18.52 -2.20
C GLY A 255 -33.79 19.44 -1.79
N HIS A 256 -33.89 20.14 -0.66
CA HIS A 256 -32.80 20.95 -0.12
C HIS A 256 -31.60 20.08 0.28
N ILE A 257 -31.84 18.97 0.99
CA ILE A 257 -30.80 18.01 1.38
C ILE A 257 -30.09 17.44 0.15
N ALA A 258 -30.86 16.92 -0.82
CA ALA A 258 -30.31 16.35 -2.04
C ALA A 258 -29.51 17.38 -2.86
N SER A 259 -29.99 18.62 -2.95
CA SER A 259 -29.30 19.68 -3.69
C SER A 259 -28.02 20.13 -2.99
N SER A 260 -28.04 20.22 -1.66
CA SER A 260 -26.86 20.55 -0.85
C SER A 260 -25.78 19.48 -1.01
N LEU A 261 -26.16 18.20 -0.90
CA LEU A 261 -25.26 17.07 -1.11
C LEU A 261 -24.68 17.07 -2.53
N ALA A 262 -25.51 17.24 -3.57
CA ALA A 262 -25.06 17.28 -4.96
C ALA A 262 -24.06 18.42 -5.20
N ALA A 263 -24.35 19.61 -4.67
CA ALA A 263 -23.47 20.78 -4.80
C ALA A 263 -22.12 20.57 -4.09
N ALA A 264 -22.15 20.10 -2.84
CA ALA A 264 -20.95 19.89 -2.04
C ALA A 264 -20.05 18.76 -2.57
N THR A 265 -20.65 17.73 -3.18
CA THR A 265 -19.91 16.57 -3.74
C THR A 265 -19.60 16.70 -5.24
N GLY A 266 -20.10 17.75 -5.90
CA GLY A 266 -19.89 17.99 -7.34
C GLY A 266 -20.66 17.04 -8.28
N HIS A 267 -21.67 16.33 -7.78
CA HIS A 267 -22.46 15.39 -8.59
C HIS A 267 -23.54 16.11 -9.38
N LYS A 268 -23.60 15.86 -10.69
CA LYS A 268 -24.66 16.38 -11.58
C LYS A 268 -25.99 15.64 -11.42
N HIS A 269 -25.92 14.38 -11.01
CA HIS A 269 -27.08 13.50 -10.89
C HIS A 269 -26.99 12.72 -9.58
N LEU A 270 -28.12 12.62 -8.88
CA LEU A 270 -28.31 11.76 -7.72
C LEU A 270 -29.45 10.79 -8.00
N THR A 271 -29.26 9.53 -7.62
CA THR A 271 -30.33 8.54 -7.64
C THR A 271 -31.16 8.68 -6.38
N VAL A 272 -32.47 8.89 -6.52
CA VAL A 272 -33.39 9.04 -5.40
C VAL A 272 -34.34 7.85 -5.36
N ALA A 273 -34.28 7.10 -4.26
CA ALA A 273 -35.25 6.06 -3.95
C ALA A 273 -36.29 6.64 -2.98
N THR A 274 -37.55 6.69 -3.42
CA THR A 274 -38.66 7.23 -2.63
C THR A 274 -39.85 6.27 -2.69
N PRO A 275 -40.56 6.05 -1.57
CA PRO A 275 -41.79 5.26 -1.58
C PRO A 275 -42.90 5.95 -2.38
N ASP A 276 -42.84 7.28 -2.49
CA ASP A 276 -43.75 8.08 -3.33
C ASP A 276 -43.06 8.42 -4.65
N ARG A 277 -43.62 7.94 -5.77
CA ARG A 277 -43.10 8.21 -7.12
C ARG A 277 -43.59 9.55 -7.70
N SER A 278 -44.40 10.30 -6.96
CA SER A 278 -44.85 11.62 -7.37
C SER A 278 -43.68 12.61 -7.47
N ALA A 279 -43.89 13.69 -8.23
CA ALA A 279 -42.89 14.76 -8.38
C ALA A 279 -42.71 15.59 -7.09
N THR A 280 -43.57 15.44 -6.08
CA THR A 280 -43.57 16.25 -4.85
C THR A 280 -42.59 15.74 -3.79
N TRP A 281 -41.85 14.65 -4.06
CA TRP A 281 -40.88 14.11 -3.10
C TRP A 281 -39.88 15.15 -2.58
N ARG A 282 -39.54 16.15 -3.41
CA ARG A 282 -38.61 17.24 -3.06
C ARG A 282 -39.11 18.12 -1.93
N GLU A 283 -40.43 18.28 -1.80
CA GLU A 283 -41.05 19.15 -0.80
C GLU A 283 -41.26 18.45 0.55
N ARG A 284 -41.05 17.13 0.60
CA ARG A 284 -41.26 16.32 1.79
C ARG A 284 -40.40 16.85 2.95
N PRO A 285 -40.99 17.17 4.12
CA PRO A 285 -40.25 17.57 5.30
C PRO A 285 -39.48 16.37 5.89
N VAL A 286 -38.24 16.60 6.25
CA VAL A 286 -37.29 15.63 6.82
C VAL A 286 -36.76 16.20 8.13
N LYS A 287 -37.04 15.51 9.25
CA LYS A 287 -36.57 15.93 10.58
C LYS A 287 -35.16 15.44 10.89
N SER A 288 -34.73 14.34 10.29
CA SER A 288 -33.39 13.81 10.44
C SER A 288 -32.90 13.15 9.15
N VAL A 289 -31.59 13.19 8.94
CA VAL A 289 -30.87 12.53 7.84
C VAL A 289 -29.77 11.67 8.43
N ALA A 290 -29.56 10.48 7.84
CA ALA A 290 -28.53 9.52 8.23
C ALA A 290 -27.67 9.17 7.01
#